data_AF-A0A936EF93-F1
#
_entry.id   AF-A0A936EF93-F1
#
_cell.length_a   1.000
_cell.length_b   1.000
_cell.length_c   1.000
_cell.angle_alpha   90.00
_cell.angle_beta   90.00
_cell.angle_gamma   90.00
#
_symmetry.space_group_name_H-M   'P 1'
#
loop_
_entity.id
_entity.type
_entity.pdbx_description
1 polymer ?
#
loop_
_entity_poly.entity_id
_entity_poly.type
_entity_poly.pdbx_seq_one_letter_code
_entity_poly.pdbx_strand_id
1 'polypeptide(L)' 'MSPHSADEWQEDVLGRDTLADGDSVKIGFNVRERAALWDLKVTDSDGNSIVWEKFNLLKISEITLHYDAESGKATAEFE' A
#
# COMPACT_ATOMS: atom_id res chain seq x y z
N MET A 1 6.31 -1.54 1.41
CA MET A 1 6.22 -0.33 0.55
C MET A 1 7.59 0.04 0.03
N SER A 2 7.74 0.59 -1.17
CA SER A 2 9.03 1.07 -1.68
C SER A 2 8.88 2.44 -2.35
N PRO A 3 9.91 3.31 -2.32
CA PRO A 3 10.00 4.40 -3.28
C PRO A 3 9.90 3.84 -4.71
N HIS A 4 9.16 4.51 -5.59
CA HIS A 4 8.95 4.03 -6.97
C HIS A 4 10.26 3.88 -7.78
N SER A 5 11.33 4.58 -7.35
CA SER A 5 12.66 4.48 -7.96
C SER A 5 13.57 3.45 -7.30
N ALA A 6 13.07 2.64 -6.37
CA ALA A 6 13.84 1.65 -5.63
C ALA A 6 13.31 0.23 -5.91
N ASP A 7 14.21 -0.70 -6.21
CA ASP A 7 13.88 -2.11 -6.49
C ASP A 7 13.66 -2.95 -5.22
N GLU A 8 13.99 -2.41 -4.04
CA GLU A 8 13.85 -3.10 -2.76
C GLU A 8 12.60 -2.63 -2.00
N TRP A 9 11.76 -3.59 -1.63
CA TRP A 9 10.62 -3.37 -0.73
C TRP A 9 11.12 -3.08 0.68
N GLN A 10 10.70 -1.97 1.28
CA GLN A 10 10.96 -1.68 2.69
C GLN A 10 10.13 -2.57 3.61
N GLU A 11 10.44 -2.49 4.92
CA GLU A 11 9.82 -3.23 6.01
C GLU A 11 8.27 -3.27 5.90
N ASP A 12 7.69 -4.38 6.34
CA ASP A 12 6.24 -4.55 6.38
C ASP A 12 5.61 -3.46 7.25
N VAL A 13 4.70 -2.71 6.65
CA VAL A 13 4.07 -1.55 7.24
C VAL A 13 2.88 -1.94 8.13
N LEU A 14 2.31 -3.13 7.95
CA LEU A 14 1.29 -3.72 8.82
C LEU A 14 1.91 -4.28 10.11
N GLY A 15 3.24 -4.34 10.18
CA GLY A 15 4.00 -4.77 11.35
C GLY A 15 3.94 -6.27 11.58
N ARG A 16 2.77 -6.84 11.89
CA ARG A 16 2.63 -8.27 12.23
C ARG A 16 1.29 -8.93 11.90
N ASP A 17 0.28 -8.19 11.45
CA ASP A 17 -1.09 -8.74 11.34
C ASP A 17 -1.77 -8.43 10.01
N THR A 18 -2.75 -9.26 9.66
CA THR A 18 -3.61 -9.04 8.49
C THR A 18 -4.64 -7.97 8.83
N LEU A 19 -4.80 -6.99 7.94
CA LEU A 19 -5.87 -5.99 8.06
C LEU A 19 -7.19 -6.65 7.66
N ALA A 20 -8.15 -6.76 8.60
CA ALA A 20 -9.47 -7.29 8.29
C ALA A 20 -10.27 -6.33 7.39
N ASP A 21 -11.34 -6.84 6.76
CA ASP A 21 -12.26 -5.99 6.00
C ASP A 21 -12.83 -4.88 6.89
N GLY A 22 -12.75 -3.64 6.41
CA GLY A 22 -13.18 -2.44 7.13
C GLY A 22 -12.17 -1.90 8.16
N ASP A 23 -11.06 -2.59 8.42
CA ASP A 23 -10.00 -2.07 9.28
C ASP A 23 -9.12 -1.06 8.54
N SER A 24 -8.45 -0.21 9.30
CA SER A 24 -7.52 0.81 8.79
C SER A 24 -6.26 0.85 9.63
N VAL A 25 -5.13 1.15 8.97
CA VAL A 25 -3.84 1.35 9.64
C VAL A 25 -3.31 2.74 9.30
N LYS A 26 -2.75 3.42 10.30
CA LYS A 26 -2.08 4.70 10.09
C LYS A 26 -0.59 4.48 9.91
N ILE A 27 -0.09 4.87 8.73
CA ILE A 27 1.30 4.71 8.35
C ILE A 27 2.01 6.06 8.49
N GLY A 28 3.08 6.10 9.29
CA GLY A 28 3.92 7.29 9.44
C GLY A 28 5.18 7.20 8.59
N PHE A 29 5.35 8.08 7.61
CA PHE A 29 6.59 8.20 6.86
C PHE A 29 7.53 9.21 7.52
N ASN A 30 8.83 8.91 7.54
CA ASN A 30 9.81 9.88 8.01
C ASN A 30 9.90 11.03 6.99
N VAL A 31 9.71 12.26 7.45
CA VAL A 31 9.75 13.49 6.62
C VAL A 31 11.11 13.72 5.93
N ARG A 32 12.16 12.99 6.34
CA ARG A 32 13.47 13.00 5.66
C ARG A 32 13.46 12.23 4.33
N GLU A 33 12.50 11.34 4.14
CA GLU A 33 12.34 10.58 2.90
C GLU A 33 11.77 11.50 1.83
N ARG A 34 12.59 11.83 0.82
CA ARG A 34 12.23 12.80 -0.24
C ARG A 34 11.51 12.15 -1.42
N ALA A 35 11.25 10.85 -1.35
CA ALA A 35 10.51 10.13 -2.37
C ALA A 35 9.06 10.63 -2.41
N ALA A 36 8.70 11.28 -3.51
CA ALA A 36 7.32 11.71 -3.73
C ALA A 36 6.43 10.53 -4.15
N LEU A 37 6.98 9.60 -4.93
CA LEU A 37 6.25 8.48 -5.51
C LEU A 37 6.59 7.18 -4.79
N TRP A 38 5.54 6.43 -4.44
CA TRP A 38 5.62 5.19 -3.68
C TRP A 38 4.82 4.10 -4.34
N ASP A 39 5.31 2.88 -4.18
CA ASP A 39 4.63 1.66 -4.58
C ASP A 39 4.16 0.91 -3.34
N LEU A 40 2.90 0.50 -3.37
CA LEU A 40 2.20 -0.25 -2.34
C LEU A 40 2.01 -1.67 -2.84
N LYS A 41 2.38 -2.66 -2.01
CA LYS A 41 2.10 -4.06 -2.24
C LYS A 41 1.30 -4.60 -1.07
N VAL A 42 0.21 -5.28 -1.37
CA VAL A 42 -0.56 -6.07 -0.40
C VAL A 42 -0.45 -7.54 -0.79
N THR A 43 -0.23 -8.40 0.19
CA THR A 43 -0.16 -9.85 0.01
C THR A 43 -1.20 -10.50 0.92
N ASP A 44 -2.03 -11.38 0.36
CA ASP A 44 -3.02 -12.14 1.14
C ASP A 44 -2.38 -13.38 1.80
N SER A 45 -3.18 -14.10 2.58
CA SER A 45 -2.75 -15.32 3.28
C SER A 45 -2.38 -16.47 2.34
N ASP A 46 -2.88 -16.47 1.10
CA ASP A 46 -2.61 -17.48 0.09
C ASP A 46 -1.35 -17.15 -0.74
N GLY A 47 -0.74 -15.98 -0.49
CA GLY A 47 0.46 -15.49 -1.16
C GLY A 47 0.16 -14.70 -2.44
N ASN A 48 -1.10 -14.47 -2.80
CA ASN A 48 -1.43 -13.59 -3.92
C ASN A 48 -1.06 -12.16 -3.55
N SER A 49 -0.50 -11.45 -4.52
CA SER A 49 -0.02 -10.10 -4.30
C SER A 49 -0.61 -9.15 -5.32
N ILE A 50 -0.97 -7.97 -4.82
CA ILE A 50 -1.48 -6.87 -5.63
C ILE A 50 -0.56 -5.69 -5.40
N VAL A 51 -0.11 -5.08 -6.49
CA VAL A 51 0.80 -3.94 -6.48
C VAL A 51 0.10 -2.75 -7.11
N TRP A 52 0.18 -1.62 -6.42
CA TRP A 52 -0.20 -0.32 -6.92
C TRP A 52 1.03 0.58 -6.93
N GLU A 53 1.28 1.23 -8.06
CA GLU A 53 2.51 1.99 -8.27
C GLU A 53 2.25 3.49 -8.38
N LYS A 54 3.29 4.29 -8.12
CA LYS A 54 3.33 5.75 -8.36
C LYS A 54 2.35 6.58 -7.53
N PHE A 55 2.04 6.17 -6.32
CA PHE A 55 1.27 7.01 -5.40
C PHE A 55 2.07 8.21 -4.92
N ASN A 56 1.51 9.41 -5.07
CA ASN A 56 2.11 10.62 -4.53
C ASN A 56 1.69 10.84 -3.07
N LEU A 57 2.37 10.17 -2.13
CA LEU A 57 2.03 10.23 -0.69
C LEU A 57 2.33 11.59 -0.03
N LEU A 58 2.95 12.53 -0.76
CA LEU A 58 3.06 13.93 -0.30
C LEU A 58 1.76 14.71 -0.55
N LYS A 59 0.89 14.20 -1.42
CA LYS A 59 -0.39 14.81 -1.80
C LYS A 59 -1.60 14.00 -1.36
N ILE A 60 -1.41 12.69 -1.19
CA ILE A 60 -2.44 11.74 -0.80
C ILE A 60 -2.36 11.55 0.71
N SER A 61 -3.49 11.72 1.38
CA SER A 61 -3.61 11.56 2.83
C SER A 61 -4.28 10.24 3.21
N GLU A 62 -5.13 9.71 2.34
CA GLU A 62 -5.82 8.43 2.51
C GLU A 62 -5.81 7.62 1.22
N ILE A 63 -5.63 6.30 1.34
CA ILE A 63 -5.75 5.34 0.25
C ILE A 63 -6.70 4.24 0.71
N THR A 64 -7.79 4.06 -0.02
CA THR A 64 -8.77 2.99 0.20
C THR A 64 -8.62 1.94 -0.88
N LEU A 65 -8.31 0.72 -0.46
CA LEU A 65 -8.09 -0.42 -1.36
C LEU A 65 -9.37 -1.26 -1.40
N HIS A 66 -9.84 -1.56 -2.60
CA HIS A 66 -10.97 -2.44 -2.82
C HIS A 66 -10.49 -3.69 -3.54
N TYR A 67 -10.82 -4.86 -2.99
CA TYR A 67 -10.55 -6.15 -3.62
C TYR A 67 -11.85 -6.94 -3.75
N ASP A 68 -12.17 -7.30 -4.99
CA ASP A 68 -13.28 -8.20 -5.30
C ASP A 68 -12.71 -9.61 -5.48
N ALA A 69 -12.99 -10.48 -4.50
CA ALA A 69 -12.54 -11.86 -4.50
C ALA A 69 -13.24 -12.74 -5.56
N GLU A 70 -14.44 -12.36 -6.01
CA GLU A 70 -15.18 -13.12 -7.03
C GLU A 70 -14.63 -12.84 -8.43
N SER A 71 -14.30 -11.58 -8.74
CA SER A 71 -13.74 -11.18 -10.03
C SER A 71 -12.20 -11.12 -10.05
N GLY A 72 -11.54 -11.21 -8.89
CA GLY A 72 -10.10 -11.04 -8.73
C GLY A 72 -9.61 -9.62 -9.00
N LYS A 73 -10.52 -8.65 -9.04
CA LYS A 73 -10.21 -7.27 -9.41
C LYS A 73 -9.84 -6.45 -8.18
N ALA A 74 -8.71 -5.73 -8.27
CA ALA A 74 -8.32 -4.74 -7.28
C ALA A 74 -8.38 -3.33 -7.85
N THR A 75 -8.86 -2.39 -7.04
CA THR A 75 -8.86 -0.95 -7.32
C THR A 75 -8.42 -0.17 -6.09
N ALA A 76 -7.91 1.04 -6.30
CA ALA A 76 -7.56 1.94 -5.21
C ALA A 76 -8.19 3.32 -5.45
N GLU A 77 -8.75 3.89 -4.40
CA GLU A 77 -9.24 5.26 -4.33
C GLU A 77 -8.31 6.07 -3.42
N PHE A 78 -8.14 7.36 -3.70
CA PHE A 78 -7.19 8.23 -2.99
C PHE A 78 -7.75 9.65 -2.87
N GLU A 79 -7.53 10.27 -1.70
CA GLU A 79 -7.90 11.66 -1.39
C GLU A 79 -6.79 12.50 -0.74
#